data_AF-T2SQT7-F1
#
_entry.id   AF-T2SQT7-F1
#
_cell.length_a   1.000
_cell.length_b   1.000
_cell.length_c   1.000
_cell.angle_alpha   90.00
_cell.angle_beta   90.00
_cell.angle_gamma   90.00
#
_symmetry.space_group_name_H-M   'P 1'
#
loop_
_entity.id
_entity.type
_entity.pdbx_description
1 polymer ?
#
loop_
_entity_poly.entity_id
_entity_poly.type
_entity_poly.pdbx_seq_one_letter_code
_entity_poly.pdbx_strand_id
1 'polypeptide(L)'
;MATPLQSLRLPLGHPLVEKLCELSLNNKAAFNEKSKVNFKEEVSKEDRTKFEQALRVLHAIVNNETSLRYPDDNQNDNQKFMEGLAQAEKITNEQIEKTLEIVSYSDVYVDFEKFKDLMLKVDSIAVGLKSYSQSQLLDLNGWHWDLEAPSVPKERVTFKFDNLDSNNKEMHFYARSSLKDLNKGVVAIDFGTKSTTAAYMDENGKYRLLSIGGLVDDASPTKFENPTIMEFRHRKKIIIEYNALDHRPFTEKNHIEVAHEAQKNAVGVKGNDLYRFFSQLKQWAGADEKRNFRDFKEDFSLESFTNCTDFNPIEIYAYCIGRCINNMENGVFLKYFLSYPIKYEKHQAEKIRESFERGLKKSLPLHVFDDEKTAKTFKVELRVSEPCAYAISALKSYGFFKSEKLDKPVYYGVFDFRGGTTDFDFGKWEKKR
;
A
#
# COMPACT_ATOMS: atom_id res chain seq x y z
N MET A 1 -4.72 -1.85 28.52
CA MET A 1 -3.64 -2.84 28.47
C MET A 1 -3.65 -3.46 27.08
N ALA A 2 -2.50 -3.71 26.47
CA ALA A 2 -2.43 -4.39 25.19
C ALA A 2 -2.69 -5.88 25.42
N THR A 3 -3.64 -6.46 24.68
CA THR A 3 -3.94 -7.89 24.76
C THR A 3 -3.03 -8.62 23.78
N PRO A 4 -2.29 -9.66 24.20
CA PRO A 4 -1.61 -10.57 23.31
C PRO A 4 -2.51 -11.08 22.19
N LEU A 5 -2.03 -11.02 20.95
CA LEU A 5 -2.68 -11.65 19.81
C LEU A 5 -2.39 -13.16 19.87
N GLN A 6 -3.30 -13.91 20.48
CA GLN A 6 -3.21 -15.39 20.57
C GLN A 6 -3.58 -16.08 19.24
N SER A 7 -4.42 -15.44 18.45
CA SER A 7 -4.83 -15.91 17.13
C SER A 7 -5.21 -14.73 16.24
N LEU A 8 -5.06 -14.89 14.93
CA LEU A 8 -5.46 -13.91 13.93
C LEU A 8 -6.68 -14.43 13.17
N ARG A 9 -7.80 -13.71 13.26
CA ARG A 9 -9.02 -14.03 12.54
C ARG A 9 -9.14 -13.16 11.31
N LEU A 10 -9.29 -13.77 10.14
CA LEU A 10 -9.37 -13.07 8.87
C LEU A 10 -10.60 -13.52 8.07
N PRO A 11 -11.29 -12.61 7.37
CA PRO A 11 -12.24 -12.99 6.34
C PRO A 11 -11.58 -13.86 5.27
N LEU A 12 -12.30 -14.83 4.72
CA LEU A 12 -11.74 -15.76 3.70
C LEU A 12 -11.15 -15.05 2.48
N GLY A 13 -11.77 -13.94 2.05
CA GLY A 13 -11.27 -13.13 0.94
C GLY A 13 -10.11 -12.20 1.27
N HIS A 14 -9.62 -12.18 2.51
CA HIS A 14 -8.53 -11.29 2.90
C HIS A 14 -7.20 -11.78 2.29
N PRO A 15 -6.38 -10.93 1.64
CA PRO A 15 -5.16 -11.35 0.94
C PRO A 15 -4.13 -12.09 1.80
N LEU A 16 -4.06 -11.80 3.10
CA LEU A 16 -3.20 -12.55 4.01
C LEU A 16 -3.58 -14.02 4.15
N VAL A 17 -4.85 -14.42 3.96
CA VAL A 17 -5.28 -15.82 4.10
C VAL A 17 -4.46 -16.72 3.18
N GLU A 18 -4.27 -16.31 1.92
CA GLU A 18 -3.46 -17.03 0.94
C GLU A 18 -2.02 -17.20 1.41
N LYS A 19 -1.36 -16.08 1.76
CA LYS A 19 0.02 -16.06 2.22
C LYS A 19 0.21 -16.92 3.48
N LEU A 20 -0.73 -16.89 4.42
CA LEU A 20 -0.66 -17.68 5.65
C LEU A 20 -0.91 -19.17 5.42
N CYS A 21 -1.84 -19.53 4.52
CA CYS A 21 -2.03 -20.92 4.09
C CYS A 21 -0.75 -21.48 3.45
N GLU A 22 -0.10 -20.73 2.54
CA GLU A 22 1.18 -21.15 1.94
C GLU A 22 2.28 -21.34 2.98
N LEU A 23 2.41 -20.41 3.93
CA LEU A 23 3.37 -20.52 5.02
C LEU A 23 3.12 -21.75 5.90
N SER A 24 1.84 -22.06 6.21
CA SER A 24 1.46 -23.22 7.01
C SER A 24 1.84 -24.56 6.35
N LEU A 25 1.85 -24.60 5.01
CA LEU A 25 2.18 -25.78 4.22
C LEU A 25 3.69 -25.95 3.96
N ASN A 26 4.53 -25.07 4.52
CA ASN A 26 5.99 -25.11 4.37
C ASN A 26 6.47 -25.19 2.90
N ASN A 27 5.68 -24.70 1.94
CA ASN A 27 5.89 -24.87 0.49
C ASN A 27 5.98 -26.32 0.00
N LYS A 28 5.55 -27.32 0.80
CA LYS A 28 5.63 -28.75 0.46
C LYS A 28 4.42 -29.25 -0.33
N ALA A 29 3.24 -28.66 -0.10
CA ALA A 29 1.99 -29.01 -0.78
C ALA A 29 1.38 -27.75 -1.40
N ALA A 30 1.83 -27.37 -2.60
CA ALA A 30 1.24 -26.24 -3.30
C ALA A 30 -0.22 -26.55 -3.65
N PHE A 31 -1.15 -25.74 -3.16
CA PHE A 31 -2.55 -25.83 -3.59
C PHE A 31 -2.63 -25.49 -5.07
N ASN A 32 -3.10 -26.43 -5.89
CA ASN A 32 -3.19 -26.19 -7.33
C ASN A 32 -4.46 -25.38 -7.65
N GLU A 33 -4.36 -24.05 -7.62
CA GLU A 33 -5.46 -23.15 -7.99
C GLU A 33 -6.02 -23.38 -9.40
N LYS A 34 -5.26 -24.04 -10.28
CA LYS A 34 -5.71 -24.34 -11.66
C LYS A 34 -6.54 -25.61 -11.76
N SER A 35 -6.74 -26.38 -10.68
CA SER A 35 -7.70 -27.48 -10.71
C SER A 35 -9.10 -26.89 -10.83
N LYS A 36 -9.65 -26.93 -12.04
CA LYS A 36 -10.95 -26.32 -12.34
C LYS A 36 -12.04 -27.11 -11.61
N VAL A 37 -12.54 -26.55 -10.51
CA VAL A 37 -13.66 -27.12 -9.77
C VAL A 37 -14.92 -26.95 -10.62
N ASN A 38 -15.65 -28.03 -10.85
CA ASN A 38 -16.94 -27.99 -11.53
C ASN A 38 -18.03 -27.81 -10.47
N PHE A 39 -18.96 -26.89 -10.73
CA PHE A 39 -20.09 -26.63 -9.84
C PHE A 39 -21.39 -27.06 -10.51
N LYS A 40 -22.41 -27.38 -9.71
CA LYS A 40 -23.77 -27.50 -10.24
C LYS A 40 -24.29 -26.14 -10.73
N GLU A 41 -25.27 -26.16 -11.64
CA GLU A 41 -25.77 -24.96 -12.32
C GLU A 41 -26.44 -23.98 -11.34
N GLU A 42 -27.08 -24.51 -10.29
CA GLU A 42 -27.73 -23.73 -9.25
C GLU A 42 -26.79 -22.96 -8.31
N VAL A 43 -25.48 -23.24 -8.34
CA VAL A 43 -24.50 -22.59 -7.45
C VAL A 43 -24.20 -21.17 -7.96
N SER A 44 -24.41 -20.16 -7.11
CA SER A 44 -24.18 -18.76 -7.45
C SER A 44 -22.69 -18.46 -7.70
N LYS A 45 -22.37 -17.38 -8.44
CA LYS A 45 -20.96 -16.98 -8.63
C LYS A 45 -20.28 -16.57 -7.33
N GLU A 46 -21.03 -16.00 -6.39
CA GLU A 46 -20.51 -15.59 -5.08
C GLU A 46 -20.11 -16.82 -4.26
N ASP A 47 -20.95 -17.84 -4.21
CA ASP A 47 -20.69 -19.07 -3.45
C ASP A 47 -19.51 -19.85 -4.05
N ARG A 48 -19.34 -19.82 -5.37
CA ARG A 48 -18.15 -20.40 -6.03
C ARG A 48 -16.87 -19.74 -5.54
N THR A 49 -16.82 -18.41 -5.52
CA THR A 49 -15.64 -17.67 -5.03
C THR A 49 -15.38 -17.95 -3.56
N LYS A 50 -16.41 -17.95 -2.71
CA LYS A 50 -16.29 -18.29 -1.29
C LYS A 50 -15.78 -19.71 -1.09
N PHE A 51 -16.29 -20.66 -1.88
CA PHE A 51 -15.85 -22.05 -1.84
C PHE A 51 -14.39 -22.21 -2.23
N GLU A 52 -13.93 -21.56 -3.31
CA GLU A 52 -12.53 -21.62 -3.74
C GLU A 52 -11.58 -21.10 -2.65
N GLN A 53 -11.95 -20.01 -1.97
CA GLN A 53 -11.20 -19.48 -0.84
C GLN A 53 -11.21 -20.45 0.36
N ALA A 54 -12.38 -20.99 0.72
CA ALA A 54 -12.52 -21.94 1.81
C ALA A 54 -11.77 -23.26 1.53
N LEU A 55 -11.80 -23.74 0.29
CA LEU A 55 -11.12 -24.97 -0.12
C LEU A 55 -9.60 -24.87 0.04
N ARG A 56 -9.02 -23.70 -0.27
CA ARG A 56 -7.59 -23.42 -0.01
C ARG A 56 -7.26 -23.52 1.47
N VAL A 57 -8.13 -22.96 2.33
CA VAL A 57 -7.96 -23.05 3.79
C VAL A 57 -8.13 -24.48 4.28
N LEU A 58 -9.13 -25.21 3.80
CA LEU A 58 -9.36 -26.61 4.16
C LEU A 58 -8.16 -27.49 3.74
N HIS A 59 -7.56 -27.23 2.59
CA HIS A 59 -6.31 -27.88 2.19
C HIS A 59 -5.16 -27.57 3.15
N ALA A 60 -5.05 -26.34 3.64
CA ALA A 60 -4.07 -25.97 4.67
C ALA A 60 -4.33 -26.69 6.00
N ILE A 61 -5.60 -26.81 6.42
CA ILE A 61 -6.00 -27.54 7.65
C ILE A 61 -5.59 -29.01 7.57
N VAL A 62 -5.95 -29.70 6.47
CA VAL A 62 -5.72 -31.15 6.33
C VAL A 62 -4.24 -31.51 6.20
N ASN A 63 -3.45 -30.67 5.53
CA ASN A 63 -2.04 -30.95 5.23
C ASN A 63 -1.04 -30.26 6.17
N ASN A 64 -1.50 -29.66 7.27
CA ASN A 64 -0.61 -28.96 8.20
C ASN A 64 0.25 -29.95 8.99
N GLU A 65 1.56 -30.00 8.75
CA GLU A 65 2.49 -30.85 9.53
C GLU A 65 2.49 -30.49 11.04
N THR A 66 2.21 -29.24 11.39
CA THR A 66 2.15 -28.75 12.78
C THR A 66 0.93 -29.28 13.53
N SER A 67 -0.11 -29.75 12.83
CA SER A 67 -1.25 -30.46 13.43
C SER A 67 -0.82 -31.77 14.11
N LEU A 68 0.35 -32.32 13.79
CA LEU A 68 0.89 -33.49 14.50
C LEU A 68 1.26 -33.19 15.97
N ARG A 69 1.51 -31.92 16.33
CA ARG A 69 1.75 -31.51 17.73
C ARG A 69 0.45 -31.26 18.50
N TYR A 70 -0.64 -30.94 17.80
CA TYR A 70 -1.97 -30.65 18.36
C TYR A 70 -3.02 -31.45 17.58
N PRO A 71 -3.24 -32.73 17.91
CA PRO A 71 -4.19 -33.57 17.19
C PRO A 71 -5.59 -32.96 17.26
N ASP A 72 -6.17 -32.67 16.10
CA ASP A 72 -7.59 -32.33 15.96
C ASP A 72 -8.38 -33.63 15.86
N ASP A 73 -9.35 -33.82 16.77
CA ASP A 73 -10.21 -35.01 16.80
C ASP A 73 -10.93 -35.23 15.44
N ASN A 74 -11.10 -34.17 14.65
CA ASN A 74 -11.76 -34.21 13.35
C ASN A 74 -10.81 -34.41 12.16
N GLN A 75 -9.50 -34.59 12.36
CA GLN A 75 -8.52 -34.62 11.27
C GLN A 75 -8.81 -35.71 10.22
N ASN A 76 -9.19 -36.90 10.68
CA ASN A 76 -9.54 -38.03 9.79
C ASN A 76 -10.83 -37.75 8.99
N ASP A 77 -11.82 -37.12 9.62
CA ASP A 77 -13.09 -36.80 8.97
C ASP A 77 -12.93 -35.65 7.97
N ASN A 78 -12.11 -34.64 8.29
CA ASN A 78 -11.74 -33.57 7.38
C ASN A 78 -10.96 -34.09 6.16
N GLN A 79 -10.04 -35.06 6.37
CA GLN A 79 -9.31 -35.70 5.28
C GLN A 79 -10.25 -36.47 4.35
N LYS A 80 -11.14 -37.32 4.90
CA LYS A 80 -12.16 -38.04 4.11
C LYS A 80 -13.08 -37.09 3.36
N PHE A 81 -13.45 -35.97 3.99
CA PHE A 81 -14.28 -34.95 3.34
C PHE A 81 -13.55 -34.30 2.16
N MET A 82 -12.27 -33.91 2.32
CA MET A 82 -11.44 -33.39 1.23
C MET A 82 -11.28 -34.38 0.07
N GLU A 83 -11.06 -35.66 0.37
CA GLU A 83 -11.00 -36.72 -0.64
C GLU A 83 -12.34 -36.87 -1.38
N GLY A 84 -13.46 -36.77 -0.65
CA GLY A 84 -14.80 -36.77 -1.23
C GLY A 84 -15.08 -35.55 -2.13
N LEU A 85 -14.58 -34.36 -1.77
CA LEU A 85 -14.65 -33.17 -2.62
C LEU A 85 -13.85 -33.35 -3.91
N ALA A 86 -12.66 -33.95 -3.83
CA ALA A 86 -11.80 -34.20 -4.99
C ALA A 86 -12.40 -35.24 -5.97
N GLN A 87 -13.21 -36.17 -5.47
CA GLN A 87 -13.91 -37.19 -6.28
C GLN A 87 -15.27 -36.71 -6.81
N ALA A 88 -15.81 -35.60 -6.31
CA ALA A 88 -17.11 -35.11 -6.72
C ALA A 88 -17.09 -34.59 -8.16
N GLU A 89 -18.02 -35.08 -9.00
CA GLU A 89 -18.15 -34.62 -10.38
C GLU A 89 -18.54 -33.13 -10.46
N LYS A 90 -19.44 -32.71 -9.56
CA LYS A 90 -19.91 -31.33 -9.41
C LYS A 90 -20.15 -30.99 -7.94
N ILE A 91 -19.66 -29.83 -7.52
CA ILE A 91 -19.84 -29.30 -6.17
C ILE A 91 -21.26 -28.73 -5.99
N THR A 92 -21.89 -29.09 -4.88
CA THR A 92 -23.24 -28.66 -4.48
C THR A 92 -23.21 -27.56 -3.41
N ASN A 93 -24.32 -26.84 -3.22
CA ASN A 93 -24.45 -25.86 -2.13
C ASN A 93 -24.23 -26.48 -0.73
N GLU A 94 -24.69 -27.71 -0.50
CA GLU A 94 -24.47 -28.42 0.77
C GLU A 94 -22.98 -28.67 1.04
N GLN A 95 -22.22 -29.05 0.00
CA GLN A 95 -20.77 -29.22 0.12
C GLN A 95 -20.06 -27.88 0.39
N ILE A 96 -20.55 -26.78 -0.19
CA ILE A 96 -20.03 -25.43 0.06
C ILE A 96 -20.28 -25.01 1.50
N GLU A 97 -21.53 -25.14 1.98
CA GLU A 97 -21.90 -24.81 3.36
C GLU A 97 -21.08 -25.62 4.37
N LYS A 98 -20.94 -26.93 4.15
CA LYS A 98 -20.13 -27.80 5.01
C LYS A 98 -18.65 -27.42 5.00
N THR A 99 -18.09 -27.03 3.86
CA THR A 99 -16.70 -26.57 3.75
C THR A 99 -16.49 -25.28 4.54
N LEU A 100 -17.40 -24.31 4.39
CA LEU A 100 -17.37 -23.05 5.14
C LEU A 100 -17.51 -23.29 6.64
N GLU A 101 -18.38 -24.21 7.04
CA GLU A 101 -18.56 -24.59 8.43
C GLU A 101 -17.26 -25.14 9.03
N ILE A 102 -16.63 -26.13 8.40
CA ILE A 102 -15.35 -26.71 8.82
C ILE A 102 -14.30 -25.62 9.02
N VAL A 103 -14.11 -24.78 8.01
CA VAL A 103 -13.12 -23.70 8.06
C VAL A 103 -13.39 -22.69 9.19
N SER A 104 -14.66 -22.46 9.53
CA SER A 104 -15.02 -21.46 10.55
C SER A 104 -14.68 -21.85 11.99
N TYR A 105 -14.59 -23.15 12.29
CA TYR A 105 -14.25 -23.66 13.63
C TYR A 105 -12.86 -24.29 13.71
N SER A 106 -12.24 -24.65 12.58
CA SER A 106 -10.88 -25.18 12.53
C SER A 106 -9.82 -24.07 12.58
N ASP A 107 -8.67 -24.40 13.16
CA ASP A 107 -7.51 -23.52 13.22
C ASP A 107 -6.47 -23.93 12.17
N VAL A 108 -5.83 -22.94 11.54
CA VAL A 108 -4.63 -23.13 10.72
C VAL A 108 -3.41 -22.72 11.52
N TYR A 109 -2.50 -23.65 11.74
CA TYR A 109 -1.25 -23.38 12.45
C TYR A 109 -0.19 -22.82 11.51
N VAL A 110 0.40 -21.70 11.88
CA VAL A 110 1.47 -21.05 11.12
C VAL A 110 2.72 -20.98 12.00
N ASP A 111 3.86 -21.26 11.40
CA ASP A 111 5.16 -21.07 12.04
C ASP A 111 5.33 -19.61 12.49
N PHE A 112 5.61 -19.42 13.78
CA PHE A 112 5.70 -18.09 14.40
C PHE A 112 6.81 -17.24 13.79
N GLU A 113 7.97 -17.83 13.50
CA GLU A 113 9.13 -17.11 12.95
C GLU A 113 8.86 -16.67 11.50
N LYS A 114 8.25 -17.54 10.69
CA LYS A 114 7.85 -17.20 9.31
C LYS A 114 6.78 -16.12 9.27
N PHE A 115 5.79 -16.21 10.14
CA PHE A 115 4.76 -15.18 10.25
C PHE A 115 5.37 -13.84 10.70
N LYS A 116 6.24 -13.86 11.72
CA LYS A 116 6.97 -12.69 12.19
C LYS A 116 7.77 -12.05 11.05
N ASP A 117 8.54 -12.84 10.31
CA ASP A 117 9.34 -12.33 9.18
C ASP A 117 8.47 -11.71 8.08
N LEU A 118 7.34 -12.34 7.75
CA LEU A 118 6.36 -11.79 6.80
C LEU A 118 5.86 -10.41 7.26
N MET A 119 5.42 -10.31 8.51
CA MET A 119 4.83 -9.08 9.05
C MET A 119 5.87 -7.95 9.20
N LEU A 120 7.10 -8.25 9.59
CA LEU A 120 8.19 -7.25 9.65
C LEU A 120 8.59 -6.70 8.27
N LYS A 121 8.24 -7.40 7.19
CA LYS A 121 8.62 -7.07 5.81
C LYS A 121 7.50 -6.47 4.97
N VAL A 122 6.30 -6.25 5.52
CA VAL A 122 5.13 -5.80 4.75
C VAL A 122 5.41 -4.55 3.89
N ASP A 123 5.97 -3.49 4.47
CA ASP A 123 6.33 -2.27 3.71
C ASP A 123 7.63 -2.42 2.90
N SER A 124 8.49 -3.37 3.26
CA SER A 124 9.66 -3.73 2.45
C SER A 124 9.25 -4.40 1.13
N ILE A 125 8.25 -5.26 1.19
CA ILE A 125 7.66 -5.93 0.02
C ILE A 125 6.86 -4.93 -0.81
N ALA A 126 6.00 -4.11 -0.17
CA ALA A 126 5.12 -3.20 -0.89
C ALA A 126 5.86 -2.05 -1.59
N VAL A 127 6.82 -1.42 -0.90
CA VAL A 127 7.48 -0.18 -1.40
C VAL A 127 8.98 -0.12 -1.13
N GLY A 128 9.60 -1.21 -0.67
CA GLY A 128 11.05 -1.28 -0.53
C GLY A 128 11.63 -0.59 0.70
N LEU A 129 10.82 -0.31 1.74
CA LEU A 129 11.35 0.18 3.01
C LEU A 129 12.23 -0.85 3.70
N LYS A 130 13.01 -0.40 4.69
CA LYS A 130 13.75 -1.28 5.59
C LYS A 130 12.76 -2.12 6.40
N SER A 131 13.09 -3.39 6.63
CA SER A 131 12.31 -4.24 7.52
C SER A 131 12.29 -3.69 8.93
N TYR A 132 11.15 -3.84 9.61
CA TYR A 132 11.00 -3.40 10.99
C TYR A 132 11.87 -4.23 11.95
N SER A 133 12.25 -3.62 13.07
CA SER A 133 12.90 -4.35 14.16
C SER A 133 11.95 -5.35 14.80
N GLN A 134 12.47 -6.42 15.39
CA GLN A 134 11.64 -7.41 16.08
C GLN A 134 10.82 -6.81 17.23
N SER A 135 11.35 -5.77 17.89
CA SER A 135 10.63 -5.00 18.91
C SER A 135 9.31 -4.43 18.39
N GLN A 136 9.17 -4.17 17.10
CA GLN A 136 7.93 -3.69 16.48
C GLN A 136 6.78 -4.70 16.60
N LEU A 137 7.05 -5.99 16.81
CA LEU A 137 6.00 -7.00 16.95
C LEU A 137 5.91 -7.61 18.35
N LEU A 138 7.05 -7.67 19.06
CA LEU A 138 7.20 -8.46 20.28
C LEU A 138 7.16 -7.63 21.57
N ASP A 139 7.47 -6.33 21.51
CA ASP A 139 7.48 -5.51 22.70
C ASP A 139 6.06 -5.16 23.13
N LEU A 140 5.85 -4.97 24.43
CA LEU A 140 4.61 -4.39 24.97
C LEU A 140 4.31 -2.99 24.41
N ASN A 141 5.33 -2.32 23.87
CA ASN A 141 5.22 -1.04 23.15
C ASN A 141 5.47 -1.20 21.64
N GLY A 142 5.52 -2.43 21.13
CA GLY A 142 5.64 -2.79 19.72
C GLY A 142 4.26 -3.10 19.15
N TRP A 143 4.00 -2.73 17.90
CA TRP A 143 2.67 -2.80 17.31
C TRP A 143 2.64 -3.06 15.80
N HIS A 144 1.58 -3.68 15.32
CA HIS A 144 1.31 -3.78 13.88
C HIS A 144 -0.15 -3.45 13.56
N TRP A 145 -0.36 -2.52 12.62
CA TRP A 145 -1.70 -2.07 12.24
C TRP A 145 -2.49 -3.12 11.46
N ASP A 146 -1.80 -3.98 10.69
CA ASP A 146 -2.46 -4.94 9.79
C ASP A 146 -2.82 -6.27 10.47
N LEU A 147 -2.77 -6.32 11.81
CA LEU A 147 -3.11 -7.50 12.62
C LEU A 147 -4.49 -7.41 13.29
N GLU A 148 -5.32 -6.49 12.82
CA GLU A 148 -6.70 -6.31 13.27
C GLU A 148 -7.59 -6.15 12.03
N ALA A 149 -8.52 -7.08 11.83
CA ALA A 149 -9.45 -7.08 10.70
C ALA A 149 -10.87 -7.45 11.17
N PRO A 150 -11.91 -6.70 10.76
CA PRO A 150 -13.28 -7.09 11.04
C PRO A 150 -13.63 -8.38 10.28
N SER A 151 -14.34 -9.30 10.92
CA SER A 151 -14.73 -10.58 10.30
C SER A 151 -16.12 -11.05 10.70
N VAL A 152 -16.85 -11.65 9.75
CA VAL A 152 -18.17 -12.27 9.97
C VAL A 152 -17.98 -13.73 10.44
N PRO A 153 -18.78 -14.24 11.40
CA PRO A 153 -18.53 -15.53 12.03
C PRO A 153 -18.39 -16.77 11.13
N LYS A 154 -19.12 -16.84 10.01
CA LYS A 154 -19.17 -18.01 9.12
C LYS A 154 -18.27 -17.92 7.89
N GLU A 155 -17.63 -16.78 7.65
CA GLU A 155 -16.80 -16.54 6.45
C GLU A 155 -15.40 -16.07 6.87
N ARG A 156 -14.85 -16.76 7.87
CA ARG A 156 -13.52 -16.47 8.42
C ARG A 156 -12.74 -17.73 8.72
N VAL A 157 -11.44 -17.55 8.81
CA VAL A 157 -10.46 -18.54 9.26
C VAL A 157 -9.75 -18.00 10.50
N THR A 158 -9.41 -18.89 11.42
CA THR A 158 -8.56 -18.58 12.57
C THR A 158 -7.16 -19.13 12.33
N PHE A 159 -6.16 -18.25 12.34
CA PHE A 159 -4.75 -18.64 12.34
C PHE A 159 -4.20 -18.64 13.76
N LYS A 160 -3.59 -19.75 14.16
CA LYS A 160 -2.81 -19.88 15.40
C LYS A 160 -1.33 -19.91 15.08
N PHE A 161 -0.52 -19.43 16.01
CA PHE A 161 0.92 -19.36 15.85
C PHE A 161 1.58 -20.37 16.79
N ASP A 162 2.55 -21.15 16.30
CA ASP A 162 3.39 -22.01 17.15
C ASP A 162 4.36 -21.12 17.94
N ASN A 163 3.86 -20.48 18.99
CA ASN A 163 4.48 -19.33 19.64
C ASN A 163 5.42 -19.70 20.80
N LEU A 164 5.94 -20.93 20.83
CA LEU A 164 6.91 -21.35 21.84
C LEU A 164 8.34 -21.03 21.38
N ASP A 165 9.11 -20.32 22.22
CA ASP A 165 10.55 -20.12 21.99
C ASP A 165 11.36 -21.40 22.25
N SER A 166 12.68 -21.35 22.03
CA SER A 166 13.60 -22.49 22.28
C SER A 166 13.64 -22.96 23.75
N ASN A 167 13.04 -22.19 24.67
CA ASN A 167 12.93 -22.49 26.10
C ASN A 167 11.48 -22.80 26.52
N ASN A 168 10.56 -23.05 25.56
CA ASN A 168 9.13 -23.30 25.79
C ASN A 168 8.39 -22.14 26.48
N LYS A 169 8.82 -20.90 26.29
CA LYS A 169 8.06 -19.71 26.70
C LYS A 169 7.18 -19.23 25.57
N GLU A 170 5.93 -18.94 25.89
CA GLU A 170 5.00 -18.29 24.95
C GLU A 170 5.48 -16.89 24.60
N MET A 171 5.62 -16.63 23.30
CA MET A 171 5.83 -15.33 22.71
C MET A 171 4.49 -14.78 22.23
N HIS A 172 4.33 -13.46 22.29
CA HIS A 172 3.08 -12.81 21.94
C HIS A 172 3.32 -11.72 20.91
N PHE A 173 2.45 -11.66 19.90
CA PHE A 173 2.34 -10.52 19.03
C PHE A 173 1.39 -9.49 19.64
N TYR A 174 1.62 -8.22 19.37
CA TYR A 174 0.74 -7.14 19.81
C TYR A 174 0.17 -6.37 18.62
N ALA A 175 -1.15 -6.40 18.48
CA ALA A 175 -1.89 -5.55 17.55
C ALA A 175 -2.20 -4.19 18.21
N ARG A 176 -2.27 -3.13 17.42
CA ARG A 176 -2.70 -1.80 17.88
C ARG A 176 -3.42 -1.06 16.77
N SER A 177 -4.54 -0.47 17.15
CA SER A 177 -5.20 0.53 16.31
C SER A 177 -4.26 1.70 15.99
N SER A 178 -4.16 1.99 14.69
CA SER A 178 -3.38 3.11 14.14
C SER A 178 -3.89 4.48 14.58
N LEU A 179 -5.10 4.57 15.16
CA LEU A 179 -5.63 5.80 15.76
C LEU A 179 -4.78 6.33 16.92
N LYS A 180 -3.96 5.46 17.52
CA LYS A 180 -3.02 5.85 18.59
C LYS A 180 -1.69 6.39 18.06
N ASP A 181 -1.45 6.28 16.75
CA ASP A 181 -0.20 6.68 16.07
C ASP A 181 -0.46 7.83 15.07
N LEU A 182 -1.55 8.60 15.29
CA LEU A 182 -1.87 9.74 14.46
C LEU A 182 -0.85 10.87 14.64
N ASN A 183 -0.24 11.29 13.54
CA ASN A 183 0.65 12.43 13.49
C ASN A 183 -0.15 13.73 13.26
N LYS A 184 0.15 14.76 14.05
CA LYS A 184 -0.49 16.09 13.94
C LYS A 184 0.13 16.96 12.84
N GLY A 185 1.25 16.52 12.29
CA GLY A 185 2.00 17.18 11.24
C GLY A 185 1.26 17.21 9.90
N VAL A 186 1.86 17.92 8.96
CA VAL A 186 1.38 18.04 7.59
C VAL A 186 2.46 17.50 6.66
N VAL A 187 2.01 16.82 5.61
CA VAL A 187 2.86 16.40 4.51
C VAL A 187 2.73 17.41 3.38
N ALA A 188 3.85 17.91 2.86
CA ALA A 188 3.90 18.73 1.66
C ALA A 188 4.52 17.92 0.53
N ILE A 189 3.89 17.90 -0.64
CA ILE A 189 4.34 17.15 -1.81
C ILE A 189 4.42 18.11 -3.00
N ASP A 190 5.60 18.22 -3.59
CA ASP A 190 5.83 18.82 -4.89
C ASP A 190 5.87 17.72 -5.96
N PHE A 191 4.77 17.51 -6.66
CA PHE A 191 4.68 16.57 -7.77
C PHE A 191 5.26 17.23 -9.03
N GLY A 192 6.58 17.18 -9.21
CA GLY A 192 7.27 17.84 -10.32
C GLY A 192 7.40 16.96 -11.57
N THR A 193 7.73 17.59 -12.71
CA THR A 193 7.85 16.91 -14.00
C THR A 193 9.01 15.92 -14.05
N LYS A 194 10.18 16.30 -13.50
CA LYS A 194 11.38 15.46 -13.48
C LYS A 194 11.54 14.71 -12.16
N SER A 195 11.23 15.38 -11.05
CA SER A 195 11.34 14.84 -9.72
C SER A 195 10.16 15.26 -8.87
N THR A 196 9.79 14.38 -7.94
CA THR A 196 8.83 14.60 -6.87
C THR A 196 9.59 14.76 -5.57
N THR A 197 9.28 15.83 -4.83
CA THR A 197 9.84 16.07 -3.50
C THR A 197 8.71 16.00 -2.49
N ALA A 198 8.86 15.18 -1.46
CA ALA A 198 7.91 15.13 -0.36
C ALA A 198 8.62 15.44 0.96
N ALA A 199 7.94 16.18 1.82
CA ALA A 199 8.42 16.54 3.13
C ALA A 199 7.30 16.37 4.16
N TYR A 200 7.65 15.98 5.37
CA TYR A 200 6.71 15.89 6.48
C TYR A 200 7.32 16.46 7.76
N MET A 201 6.47 16.85 8.69
CA MET A 201 6.90 17.28 10.02
C MET A 201 6.82 16.10 10.98
N ASP A 202 7.94 15.71 11.57
CA ASP A 202 7.96 14.63 12.56
C ASP A 202 7.30 15.04 13.89
N GLU A 203 7.17 14.09 14.82
CA GLU A 203 6.58 14.30 16.14
C GLU A 203 7.27 15.40 16.97
N ASN A 204 8.55 15.68 16.69
CA ASN A 204 9.35 16.71 17.36
C ASN A 204 9.24 18.07 16.67
N GLY A 205 8.39 18.20 15.64
CA GLY A 205 8.23 19.43 14.87
C GLY A 205 9.35 19.68 13.86
N LYS A 206 10.22 18.69 13.59
CA LYS A 206 11.32 18.83 12.62
C LYS A 206 10.87 18.39 11.23
N TYR A 207 11.18 19.20 10.23
CA TYR A 207 10.93 18.85 8.83
C TYR A 207 11.90 17.76 8.35
N ARG A 208 11.33 16.70 7.76
CA ARG A 208 12.02 15.56 7.18
C ARG A 208 11.69 15.52 5.68
N LEU A 209 12.71 15.28 4.86
CA LEU A 209 12.53 14.99 3.44
C LEU A 209 12.40 13.49 3.23
N LEU A 210 11.54 13.11 2.29
CA LEU A 210 11.28 11.71 1.94
C LEU A 210 12.15 11.28 0.75
N SER A 211 12.83 10.15 0.90
CA SER A 211 13.46 9.40 -0.19
C SER A 211 12.61 8.17 -0.49
N ILE A 212 12.33 7.91 -1.76
CA ILE A 212 11.47 6.84 -2.26
C ILE A 212 12.35 5.88 -3.07
N GLY A 213 12.66 4.74 -2.47
CA GLY A 213 13.70 3.84 -2.98
C GLY A 213 15.10 4.45 -2.86
N GLY A 214 16.08 3.81 -3.51
CA GLY A 214 17.47 4.24 -3.49
C GLY A 214 18.28 3.66 -2.33
N LEU A 215 19.59 3.90 -2.35
CA LEU A 215 20.51 3.38 -1.33
C LEU A 215 20.31 4.13 -0.01
N VAL A 216 20.07 3.38 1.07
CA VAL A 216 19.88 3.92 2.43
C VAL A 216 21.10 4.74 2.87
N ASP A 217 22.29 4.32 2.46
CA ASP A 217 23.57 4.95 2.82
C ASP A 217 23.98 6.10 1.90
N ASP A 218 23.16 6.46 0.91
CA ASP A 218 23.43 7.64 0.10
C ASP A 218 23.31 8.90 0.99
N ALA A 219 24.42 9.60 1.19
CA ALA A 219 24.43 10.86 1.95
C ALA A 219 24.10 12.08 1.08
N SER A 220 23.96 11.89 -0.24
CA SER A 220 23.69 12.98 -1.18
C SER A 220 22.34 13.63 -0.92
N PRO A 221 22.24 14.98 -0.96
CA PRO A 221 20.96 15.67 -0.97
C PRO A 221 20.06 15.26 -2.14
N THR A 222 20.63 14.79 -3.26
CA THR A 222 19.88 14.40 -4.47
C THR A 222 18.99 13.19 -4.24
N LYS A 223 19.22 12.39 -3.19
CA LYS A 223 18.35 11.25 -2.87
C LYS A 223 16.91 11.69 -2.54
N PHE A 224 16.73 12.91 -2.06
CA PHE A 224 15.41 13.47 -1.75
C PHE A 224 14.69 14.04 -2.99
N GLU A 225 15.39 14.14 -4.12
CA GLU A 225 14.79 14.43 -5.42
C GLU A 225 14.38 13.12 -6.07
N ASN A 226 13.20 12.62 -5.70
CA ASN A 226 12.72 11.33 -6.20
C ASN A 226 12.34 11.47 -7.68
N PRO A 227 12.93 10.71 -8.62
CA PRO A 227 12.56 10.81 -10.02
C PRO A 227 11.05 10.59 -10.23
N THR A 228 10.39 11.41 -11.03
CA THR A 228 8.96 11.23 -11.36
C THR A 228 8.83 10.19 -12.47
N ILE A 229 9.16 8.95 -12.13
CA ILE A 229 9.15 7.80 -13.04
C ILE A 229 8.54 6.60 -12.35
N MET A 230 7.90 5.76 -13.16
CA MET A 230 7.42 4.44 -12.75
C MET A 230 7.75 3.39 -13.82
N GLU A 231 7.87 2.14 -13.40
CA GLU A 231 8.08 0.99 -14.26
C GLU A 231 6.90 0.02 -14.15
N PHE A 232 6.24 -0.26 -15.27
CA PHE A 232 5.22 -1.29 -15.38
C PHE A 232 5.88 -2.65 -15.57
N ARG A 233 5.80 -3.49 -14.53
CA ARG A 233 6.40 -4.84 -14.54
C ARG A 233 5.33 -5.90 -14.72
N HIS A 234 4.30 -5.88 -13.88
CA HIS A 234 3.15 -6.79 -13.93
C HIS A 234 1.84 -6.06 -13.61
N ARG A 235 1.30 -5.32 -14.60
CA ARG A 235 0.16 -4.42 -14.43
C ARG A 235 -1.10 -5.13 -13.89
N LYS A 236 -1.43 -6.30 -14.44
CA LYS A 236 -2.61 -7.06 -13.97
C LYS A 236 -2.51 -7.46 -12.51
N LYS A 237 -1.31 -7.85 -12.05
CA LYS A 237 -1.09 -8.25 -10.66
C LYS A 237 -1.27 -7.09 -9.69
N ILE A 238 -0.66 -5.94 -9.98
CA ILE A 238 -0.81 -4.76 -9.11
C ILE A 238 -2.27 -4.28 -9.06
N ILE A 239 -3.03 -4.37 -10.16
CA ILE A 239 -4.47 -4.02 -10.17
C ILE A 239 -5.26 -4.94 -9.23
N ILE A 240 -4.99 -6.24 -9.25
CA ILE A 240 -5.66 -7.21 -8.38
C ILE A 240 -5.30 -6.94 -6.92
N GLU A 241 -4.01 -6.83 -6.60
CA GLU A 241 -3.53 -6.63 -5.23
C GLU A 241 -3.98 -5.29 -4.64
N TYR A 242 -3.89 -4.21 -5.41
CA TYR A 242 -4.32 -2.88 -4.98
C TYR A 242 -5.82 -2.83 -4.69
N ASN A 243 -6.64 -3.54 -5.47
CA ASN A 243 -8.09 -3.58 -5.26
C ASN A 243 -8.54 -4.64 -4.25
N ALA A 244 -7.64 -5.49 -3.75
CA ALA A 244 -8.00 -6.56 -2.83
C ALA A 244 -8.40 -6.06 -1.42
N LEU A 245 -7.95 -4.86 -1.03
CA LEU A 245 -8.38 -4.17 0.18
C LEU A 245 -8.62 -2.69 -0.13
N ASP A 246 -9.57 -2.06 0.57
CA ASP A 246 -9.80 -0.62 0.45
C ASP A 246 -8.69 0.21 1.10
N HIS A 247 -8.03 -0.37 2.10
CA HIS A 247 -7.02 0.29 2.92
C HIS A 247 -5.82 -0.60 3.10
N ARG A 248 -4.65 -0.03 2.85
CA ARG A 248 -3.32 -0.62 3.06
C ARG A 248 -3.15 -2.03 2.43
N PRO A 249 -3.51 -2.24 1.15
CA PRO A 249 -3.40 -3.55 0.49
C PRO A 249 -1.97 -4.12 0.50
N PHE A 250 -1.86 -5.46 0.46
CA PHE A 250 -0.61 -6.23 0.41
C PHE A 250 -0.06 -6.32 -1.01
N THR A 251 0.34 -5.17 -1.56
CA THR A 251 0.95 -5.07 -2.88
C THR A 251 2.42 -5.49 -2.85
N GLU A 252 3.00 -5.78 -4.02
CA GLU A 252 4.42 -6.08 -4.16
C GLU A 252 5.11 -5.11 -5.14
N LYS A 253 6.21 -4.49 -4.70
CA LYS A 253 7.00 -3.54 -5.52
C LYS A 253 7.50 -4.14 -6.82
N ASN A 254 7.69 -5.46 -6.88
CA ASN A 254 8.15 -6.13 -8.10
C ASN A 254 7.09 -6.12 -9.21
N HIS A 255 5.84 -5.77 -8.92
CA HIS A 255 4.77 -5.58 -9.90
C HIS A 255 4.74 -4.15 -10.46
N ILE A 256 5.13 -3.17 -9.65
CA ILE A 256 5.29 -1.78 -10.05
C ILE A 256 6.38 -1.09 -9.23
N GLU A 257 7.38 -0.52 -9.89
CA GLU A 257 8.43 0.24 -9.21
C GLU A 257 8.29 1.73 -9.52
N VAL A 258 8.73 2.58 -8.59
CA VAL A 258 8.65 4.03 -8.70
C VAL A 258 9.97 4.69 -8.32
N ALA A 259 10.16 5.94 -8.74
CA ALA A 259 11.27 6.79 -8.35
C ALA A 259 12.65 6.17 -8.62
N HIS A 260 13.51 6.08 -7.59
CA HIS A 260 14.90 5.68 -7.76
C HIS A 260 15.06 4.25 -8.28
N GLU A 261 14.20 3.31 -7.86
CA GLU A 261 14.26 1.92 -8.34
C GLU A 261 13.88 1.83 -9.83
N ALA A 262 12.80 2.50 -10.23
CA ALA A 262 12.41 2.56 -11.64
C ALA A 262 13.47 3.30 -12.50
N GLN A 263 14.09 4.37 -12.00
CA GLN A 263 15.17 5.05 -12.72
C GLN A 263 16.39 4.15 -12.89
N LYS A 264 16.80 3.43 -11.83
CA LYS A 264 17.90 2.48 -11.87
C LYS A 264 17.65 1.38 -12.91
N ASN A 265 16.43 0.86 -12.98
CA ASN A 265 16.06 -0.17 -13.95
C ASN A 265 15.97 0.35 -15.39
N ALA A 266 15.77 1.65 -15.59
CA ALA A 266 15.72 2.26 -16.92
C ALA A 266 17.10 2.40 -17.58
N VAL A 267 18.18 2.40 -16.80
CA VAL A 267 19.55 2.57 -17.33
C VAL A 267 19.92 1.41 -18.25
N GLY A 268 20.28 1.73 -19.49
CA GLY A 268 20.73 0.74 -20.48
C GLY A 268 19.60 -0.04 -21.17
N VAL A 269 18.33 0.21 -20.83
CA VAL A 269 17.18 -0.37 -21.53
C VAL A 269 17.10 0.18 -22.96
N LYS A 270 16.76 -0.69 -23.92
CA LYS A 270 16.72 -0.36 -25.35
C LYS A 270 15.47 -0.92 -26.02
N GLY A 271 15.13 -0.35 -27.17
CA GLY A 271 14.02 -0.82 -28.00
C GLY A 271 12.67 -0.73 -27.29
N ASN A 272 11.82 -1.74 -27.51
CA ASN A 272 10.45 -1.71 -27.02
C ASN A 272 10.34 -1.77 -25.48
N ASP A 273 11.38 -2.23 -24.78
CA ASP A 273 11.35 -2.29 -23.32
C ASP A 273 11.34 -0.91 -22.66
N LEU A 274 11.66 0.15 -23.40
CA LEU A 274 11.48 1.54 -22.94
C LEU A 274 10.01 1.87 -22.66
N TYR A 275 9.05 1.23 -23.36
CA TYR A 275 7.62 1.41 -23.11
C TYR A 275 7.14 0.83 -21.77
N ARG A 276 8.02 0.18 -21.00
CA ARG A 276 7.74 -0.18 -19.60
C ARG A 276 7.85 1.01 -18.65
N PHE A 277 8.59 2.04 -19.03
CA PHE A 277 8.90 3.17 -18.18
C PHE A 277 8.04 4.37 -18.52
N PHE A 278 7.47 5.00 -17.49
CA PHE A 278 6.68 6.20 -17.63
C PHE A 278 7.26 7.33 -16.79
N SER A 279 8.11 8.15 -17.42
CA SER A 279 8.79 9.31 -16.80
C SER A 279 8.06 10.64 -17.01
N GLN A 280 6.96 10.62 -17.74
CA GLN A 280 6.22 11.81 -18.16
C GLN A 280 4.83 11.88 -17.51
N LEU A 281 4.68 11.37 -16.28
CA LEU A 281 3.37 11.28 -15.60
C LEU A 281 2.64 12.63 -15.56
N LYS A 282 3.35 13.68 -15.10
CA LYS A 282 2.79 15.02 -14.99
C LYS A 282 2.45 15.59 -16.38
N GLN A 283 3.35 15.44 -17.35
CA GLN A 283 3.13 15.92 -18.73
C GLN A 283 1.95 15.23 -19.39
N TRP A 284 1.75 13.93 -19.14
CA TRP A 284 0.57 13.21 -19.61
C TRP A 284 -0.73 13.74 -18.97
N ALA A 285 -0.70 14.10 -17.69
CA ALA A 285 -1.84 14.74 -17.03
C ALA A 285 -2.20 16.09 -17.66
N GLY A 286 -1.21 16.86 -18.10
CA GLY A 286 -1.41 18.15 -18.77
C GLY A 286 -1.76 18.04 -20.26
N ALA A 287 -1.19 17.07 -20.99
CA ALA A 287 -1.45 16.86 -22.41
C ALA A 287 -2.81 16.21 -22.67
N ASP A 288 -3.30 15.40 -21.72
CA ASP A 288 -4.58 14.69 -21.81
C ASP A 288 -4.72 13.82 -23.06
N GLU A 289 -3.65 13.08 -23.39
CA GLU A 289 -3.59 12.21 -24.57
C GLU A 289 -3.50 10.73 -24.19
N LYS A 290 -4.09 9.87 -25.03
CA LYS A 290 -3.92 8.42 -24.94
C LYS A 290 -2.46 8.03 -25.18
N ARG A 291 -1.93 7.08 -24.41
CA ARG A 291 -0.55 6.60 -24.52
C ARG A 291 -0.46 5.07 -24.46
N ASN A 292 0.50 4.51 -25.17
CA ASN A 292 0.76 3.08 -25.19
C ASN A 292 1.98 2.73 -24.34
N PHE A 293 1.88 1.62 -23.62
CA PHE A 293 2.89 1.09 -22.72
C PHE A 293 2.94 -0.43 -22.87
N ARG A 294 3.89 -1.04 -22.17
CA ARG A 294 3.93 -2.48 -22.00
C ARG A 294 4.37 -2.84 -20.60
N ASP A 295 4.09 -4.05 -20.18
CA ASP A 295 4.72 -4.66 -19.01
C ASP A 295 5.55 -5.89 -19.44
N PHE A 296 5.97 -6.77 -18.53
CA PHE A 296 6.72 -7.97 -18.89
C PHE A 296 5.90 -9.05 -19.61
N LYS A 297 4.59 -8.89 -19.72
CA LYS A 297 3.66 -9.89 -20.25
C LYS A 297 2.92 -9.40 -21.49
N GLU A 298 2.39 -8.18 -21.47
CA GLU A 298 1.54 -7.66 -22.53
C GLU A 298 1.70 -6.16 -22.76
N ASP A 299 1.38 -5.74 -23.98
CA ASP A 299 1.24 -4.34 -24.34
C ASP A 299 -0.16 -3.85 -23.93
N PHE A 300 -0.27 -2.58 -23.55
CA PHE A 300 -1.54 -1.97 -23.15
C PHE A 300 -1.59 -0.48 -23.47
N SER A 301 -2.79 0.08 -23.49
CA SER A 301 -3.00 1.52 -23.64
C SER A 301 -3.56 2.12 -22.35
N LEU A 302 -3.09 3.31 -22.00
CA LEU A 302 -3.73 4.19 -21.05
C LEU A 302 -4.54 5.22 -21.82
N GLU A 303 -5.81 5.37 -21.46
CA GLU A 303 -6.65 6.46 -21.96
C GLU A 303 -6.08 7.83 -21.57
N SER A 304 -6.68 8.90 -22.09
CA SER A 304 -6.31 10.25 -21.68
C SER A 304 -6.48 10.43 -20.16
N PHE A 305 -5.74 11.37 -19.56
CA PHE A 305 -5.82 11.57 -18.12
C PHE A 305 -7.24 11.84 -17.64
N THR A 306 -8.02 12.65 -18.35
CA THR A 306 -9.42 12.96 -18.08
C THR A 306 -10.33 11.73 -18.14
N ASN A 307 -10.06 10.78 -19.02
CA ASN A 307 -10.89 9.58 -19.22
C ASN A 307 -10.33 8.31 -18.54
N CYS A 308 -9.17 8.41 -17.88
CA CYS A 308 -8.57 7.31 -17.16
C CYS A 308 -9.37 6.97 -15.89
N THR A 309 -10.13 5.88 -15.92
CA THR A 309 -10.95 5.36 -14.80
C THR A 309 -10.39 4.08 -14.19
N ASP A 310 -9.98 3.12 -15.01
CA ASP A 310 -9.72 1.75 -14.54
C ASP A 310 -8.38 1.58 -13.83
N PHE A 311 -7.34 2.27 -14.32
CA PHE A 311 -5.99 2.22 -13.76
C PHE A 311 -5.30 3.56 -13.95
N ASN A 312 -5.22 4.33 -12.85
CA ASN A 312 -4.61 5.65 -12.84
C ASN A 312 -3.17 5.59 -12.30
N PRO A 313 -2.14 5.79 -13.14
CA PRO A 313 -0.75 5.66 -12.68
C PRO A 313 -0.34 6.73 -11.65
N ILE A 314 -0.95 7.92 -11.67
CA ILE A 314 -0.68 8.98 -10.68
C ILE A 314 -1.22 8.57 -9.31
N GLU A 315 -2.38 7.91 -9.29
CA GLU A 315 -2.94 7.36 -8.06
C GLU A 315 -2.04 6.27 -7.46
N ILE A 316 -1.56 5.33 -8.28
CA ILE A 316 -0.63 4.29 -7.80
C ILE A 316 0.69 4.90 -7.33
N TYR A 317 1.21 5.90 -8.03
CA TYR A 317 2.41 6.64 -7.61
C TYR A 317 2.19 7.32 -6.24
N ALA A 318 1.05 7.98 -6.06
CA ALA A 318 0.67 8.60 -4.78
C ALA A 318 0.48 7.58 -3.65
N TYR A 319 -0.05 6.39 -3.95
CA TYR A 319 -0.12 5.27 -3.01
C TYR A 319 1.28 4.83 -2.55
N CYS A 320 2.23 4.69 -3.47
CA CYS A 320 3.61 4.34 -3.11
C CYS A 320 4.24 5.41 -2.21
N ILE A 321 4.08 6.70 -2.56
CA ILE A 321 4.50 7.82 -1.69
C ILE A 321 3.85 7.69 -0.30
N GLY A 322 2.54 7.46 -0.28
CA GLY A 322 1.76 7.33 0.95
C GLY A 322 2.23 6.19 1.84
N ARG A 323 2.59 5.02 1.29
CA ARG A 323 3.16 3.89 2.04
C ARG A 323 4.56 4.20 2.57
N CYS A 324 5.38 4.93 1.83
CA CYS A 324 6.69 5.38 2.31
C CYS A 324 6.56 6.36 3.49
N ILE A 325 5.53 7.21 3.49
CA ILE A 325 5.28 8.18 4.55
C ILE A 325 4.62 7.52 5.76
N ASN A 326 3.50 6.83 5.55
CA ASN A 326 2.62 6.30 6.58
C ASN A 326 2.99 4.85 6.89
N ASN A 327 3.78 4.67 7.93
CA ASN A 327 4.32 3.38 8.31
C ASN A 327 4.53 3.34 9.84
N MET A 328 4.85 2.17 10.40
CA MET A 328 4.91 1.97 11.84
C MET A 328 5.93 2.86 12.56
N GLU A 329 6.97 3.33 11.87
CA GLU A 329 8.01 4.21 12.43
C GLU A 329 7.61 5.69 12.38
N ASN A 330 6.92 6.11 11.31
CA ASN A 330 6.55 7.51 11.08
C ASN A 330 5.17 7.89 11.64
N GLY A 331 4.30 6.90 11.87
CA GLY A 331 2.91 7.08 12.23
C GLY A 331 2.03 7.43 11.02
N VAL A 332 0.85 7.97 11.30
CA VAL A 332 -0.22 8.19 10.31
C VAL A 332 -0.48 9.68 10.10
N PHE A 333 -0.25 10.18 8.90
CA PHE A 333 -0.53 11.56 8.50
C PHE A 333 -1.89 11.66 7.82
N LEU A 334 -2.67 12.68 8.18
CA LEU A 334 -4.01 12.91 7.63
C LEU A 334 -4.13 14.19 6.80
N LYS A 335 -3.12 15.07 6.81
CA LYS A 335 -3.18 16.36 6.10
C LYS A 335 -2.05 16.46 5.08
N TYR A 336 -2.43 16.68 3.83
CA TYR A 336 -1.52 16.73 2.70
C TYR A 336 -1.73 18.01 1.90
N PHE A 337 -0.63 18.70 1.60
CA PHE A 337 -0.60 19.87 0.74
C PHE A 337 0.15 19.53 -0.54
N LEU A 338 -0.52 19.75 -1.68
CA LEU A 338 0.06 19.62 -3.00
C LEU A 338 0.40 21.00 -3.56
N SER A 339 1.59 21.12 -4.14
CA SER A 339 1.89 22.20 -5.07
C SER A 339 1.14 21.96 -6.39
N TYR A 340 0.96 23.01 -7.19
CA TYR A 340 0.38 22.88 -8.52
C TYR A 340 1.00 23.82 -9.56
N PRO A 341 1.01 23.41 -10.83
CA PRO A 341 1.51 24.24 -11.91
C PRO A 341 0.47 25.32 -12.27
N ILE A 342 0.92 26.55 -12.51
CA ILE A 342 0.03 27.68 -12.85
C ILE A 342 -0.68 27.48 -14.20
N LYS A 343 -0.01 26.82 -15.15
CA LYS A 343 -0.52 26.65 -16.51
C LYS A 343 -1.61 25.61 -16.66
N TYR A 344 -1.84 24.77 -15.64
CA TYR A 344 -2.82 23.69 -15.77
C TYR A 344 -4.20 24.26 -15.60
N GLU A 345 -5.13 23.76 -16.41
CA GLU A 345 -6.52 24.10 -16.19
C GLU A 345 -6.98 23.58 -14.83
N LYS A 346 -7.93 24.30 -14.21
CA LYS A 346 -8.44 23.95 -12.89
C LYS A 346 -8.90 22.49 -12.81
N HIS A 347 -9.56 21.99 -13.85
CA HIS A 347 -10.06 20.62 -13.88
C HIS A 347 -8.92 19.58 -13.88
N GLN A 348 -7.80 19.85 -14.57
CA GLN A 348 -6.62 18.97 -14.59
C GLN A 348 -5.93 18.97 -13.21
N ALA A 349 -5.74 20.14 -12.61
CA ALA A 349 -5.15 20.26 -11.28
C ALA A 349 -5.99 19.55 -10.21
N GLU A 350 -7.31 19.70 -10.24
CA GLU A 350 -8.23 19.00 -9.35
C GLU A 350 -8.20 17.48 -9.57
N LYS A 351 -8.15 17.00 -10.82
CA LYS A 351 -8.04 15.56 -11.07
C LYS A 351 -6.71 14.98 -10.57
N ILE A 352 -5.60 15.72 -10.64
CA ILE A 352 -4.33 15.33 -10.00
C ILE A 352 -4.53 15.24 -8.48
N ARG A 353 -5.12 16.27 -7.86
CA ARG A 353 -5.43 16.30 -6.42
C ARG A 353 -6.27 15.08 -6.00
N GLU A 354 -7.33 14.76 -6.74
CA GLU A 354 -8.19 13.60 -6.49
C GLU A 354 -7.46 12.27 -6.66
N SER A 355 -6.56 12.18 -7.65
CA SER A 355 -5.73 10.98 -7.86
C SER A 355 -4.78 10.76 -6.70
N PHE A 356 -4.15 11.85 -6.21
CA PHE A 356 -3.35 11.81 -5.00
C PHE A 356 -4.19 11.47 -3.77
N GLU A 357 -5.39 12.05 -3.64
CA GLU A 357 -6.30 11.77 -2.55
C GLU A 357 -6.66 10.28 -2.48
N ARG A 358 -7.02 9.66 -3.61
CA ARG A 358 -7.31 8.22 -3.66
C ARG A 358 -6.09 7.37 -3.29
N GLY A 359 -4.93 7.65 -3.86
CA GLY A 359 -3.71 6.88 -3.61
C GLY A 359 -3.22 7.01 -2.16
N LEU A 360 -3.17 8.24 -1.63
CA LEU A 360 -2.80 8.51 -0.24
C LEU A 360 -3.82 7.87 0.72
N LYS A 361 -5.12 8.00 0.45
CA LYS A 361 -6.18 7.35 1.24
C LYS A 361 -6.00 5.83 1.28
N LYS A 362 -5.69 5.21 0.14
CA LYS A 362 -5.43 3.77 0.03
C LYS A 362 -4.21 3.32 0.81
N SER A 363 -3.21 4.20 0.99
CA SER A 363 -2.01 3.88 1.77
C SER A 363 -2.25 3.84 3.29
N LEU A 364 -3.35 4.43 3.77
CA LEU A 364 -3.65 4.56 5.18
C LEU A 364 -4.34 3.30 5.75
N PRO A 365 -4.12 2.98 7.03
CA PRO A 365 -4.75 1.85 7.71
C PRO A 365 -6.26 2.05 7.92
N LEU A 366 -7.02 0.94 7.92
CA LEU A 366 -8.49 0.92 7.99
C LEU A 366 -9.05 1.69 9.19
N HIS A 367 -8.44 1.56 10.38
CA HIS A 367 -8.95 2.18 11.61
C HIS A 367 -9.17 3.70 11.51
N VAL A 368 -8.45 4.39 10.62
CA VAL A 368 -8.61 5.83 10.35
C VAL A 368 -10.02 6.16 9.85
N PHE A 369 -10.62 5.23 9.12
CA PHE A 369 -11.91 5.41 8.44
C PHE A 369 -13.08 4.74 9.17
N ASP A 370 -12.81 3.85 10.11
CA ASP A 370 -13.81 3.33 11.06
C ASP A 370 -14.24 4.38 12.09
N ASP A 371 -13.39 5.38 12.38
CA ASP A 371 -13.72 6.52 13.23
C ASP A 371 -14.13 7.75 12.39
N GLU A 372 -15.41 8.10 12.43
CA GLU A 372 -15.98 9.19 11.62
C GLU A 372 -15.27 10.54 11.84
N LYS A 373 -14.83 10.80 13.08
CA LYS A 373 -14.11 12.03 13.43
C LYS A 373 -12.74 12.07 12.76
N THR A 374 -11.99 10.98 12.82
CA THR A 374 -10.66 10.84 12.22
C THR A 374 -10.76 10.84 10.69
N ALA A 375 -11.76 10.17 10.12
CA ALA A 375 -12.03 10.17 8.69
C ALA A 375 -12.21 11.59 8.13
N LYS A 376 -12.94 12.46 8.84
CA LYS A 376 -13.15 13.88 8.45
C LYS A 376 -11.87 14.74 8.51
N THR A 377 -10.85 14.29 9.23
CA THR A 377 -9.55 14.97 9.29
C THR A 377 -8.66 14.68 8.10
N PHE A 378 -8.89 13.57 7.38
CA PHE A 378 -8.14 13.26 6.16
C PHE A 378 -8.45 14.27 5.06
N LYS A 379 -7.43 14.98 4.57
CA LYS A 379 -7.57 16.01 3.54
C LYS A 379 -6.34 16.11 2.66
N VAL A 380 -6.59 16.27 1.36
CA VAL A 380 -5.58 16.59 0.35
C VAL A 380 -5.98 17.88 -0.36
N GLU A 381 -5.18 18.93 -0.17
CA GLU A 381 -5.49 20.28 -0.66
C GLU A 381 -4.41 20.78 -1.64
N LEU A 382 -4.83 21.39 -2.75
CA LEU A 382 -3.96 22.22 -3.58
C LEU A 382 -3.71 23.53 -2.84
N ARG A 383 -2.50 23.71 -2.31
CA ARG A 383 -2.24 24.77 -1.33
C ARG A 383 -1.60 26.01 -1.92
N VAL A 384 -0.64 25.83 -2.82
CA VAL A 384 0.20 26.90 -3.34
C VAL A 384 0.69 26.51 -4.73
N SER A 385 0.84 27.50 -5.62
CA SER A 385 1.49 27.24 -6.91
C SER A 385 2.97 26.93 -6.70
N GLU A 386 3.55 26.12 -7.57
CA GLU A 386 4.99 25.79 -7.57
C GLU A 386 5.91 27.02 -7.48
N PRO A 387 5.77 28.06 -8.32
CA PRO A 387 6.63 29.24 -8.22
C PRO A 387 6.38 30.04 -6.93
N CYS A 388 5.15 30.09 -6.41
CA CYS A 388 4.88 30.76 -5.14
C CYS A 388 5.49 30.00 -3.95
N ALA A 389 5.49 28.66 -3.97
CA ALA A 389 6.17 27.84 -2.97
C ALA A 389 7.68 28.12 -2.96
N TYR A 390 8.29 28.24 -4.15
CA TYR A 390 9.68 28.65 -4.29
C TYR A 390 9.93 30.06 -3.75
N ALA A 391 9.09 31.03 -4.11
CA ALA A 391 9.19 32.41 -3.63
C ALA A 391 9.15 32.49 -2.10
N ILE A 392 8.18 31.81 -1.46
CA ILE A 392 8.06 31.74 0.00
C ILE A 392 9.36 31.21 0.62
N SER A 393 9.90 30.14 0.04
CA SER A 393 11.14 29.50 0.52
C SER A 393 12.34 30.43 0.38
N ALA A 394 12.51 31.09 -0.77
CA ALA A 394 13.58 32.04 -1.02
C ALA A 394 13.48 33.26 -0.09
N LEU A 395 12.30 33.89 0.00
CA LEU A 395 12.05 35.03 0.88
C LEU A 395 12.37 34.70 2.34
N LYS A 396 12.08 33.47 2.79
CA LYS A 396 12.41 32.99 4.13
C LYS A 396 13.92 32.90 4.33
N SER A 397 14.62 32.25 3.41
CA SER A 397 16.07 32.07 3.47
C SER A 397 16.83 33.39 3.43
N TYR A 398 16.36 34.36 2.64
CA TYR A 398 16.94 35.72 2.59
C TYR A 398 16.48 36.65 3.74
N GLY A 399 15.69 36.12 4.69
CA GLY A 399 15.31 36.82 5.91
C GLY A 399 14.26 37.92 5.72
N PHE A 400 13.45 37.87 4.66
CA PHE A 400 12.33 38.81 4.42
C PHE A 400 11.14 38.60 5.38
N PHE A 401 11.22 37.62 6.28
CA PHE A 401 10.25 37.37 7.35
C PHE A 401 10.52 38.19 8.62
N LYS A 402 11.64 38.93 8.69
CA LYS A 402 11.94 39.81 9.83
C LYS A 402 11.02 41.03 9.80
N SER A 403 10.51 41.44 10.96
CA SER A 403 9.53 42.53 11.13
C SER A 403 9.91 43.82 10.39
N GLU A 404 11.18 44.21 10.45
CA GLU A 404 11.74 45.40 9.79
C GLU A 404 11.56 45.41 8.25
N LYS A 405 11.50 44.23 7.63
CA LYS A 405 11.31 44.07 6.17
C LYS A 405 9.84 43.91 5.76
N LEU A 406 8.92 43.78 6.72
CA LEU A 406 7.49 43.54 6.47
C LEU A 406 6.64 44.83 6.48
N ASP A 407 7.22 45.97 6.87
CA ASP A 407 6.55 47.28 6.87
C ASP A 407 6.30 47.82 5.45
N LYS A 408 7.00 47.28 4.44
CA LYS A 408 6.81 47.60 3.03
C LYS A 408 6.56 46.31 2.23
N PRO A 409 5.73 46.36 1.17
CA PRO A 409 5.52 45.21 0.31
C PRO A 409 6.81 44.87 -0.45
N VAL A 410 7.13 43.59 -0.54
CA VAL A 410 8.23 43.06 -1.36
C VAL A 410 7.64 42.48 -2.63
N TYR A 411 8.03 43.04 -3.77
CA TYR A 411 7.67 42.51 -5.08
C TYR A 411 8.73 41.50 -5.52
N TYR A 412 8.28 40.38 -6.08
CA TYR A 412 9.18 39.34 -6.57
C TYR A 412 8.73 38.84 -7.94
N GLY A 413 9.69 38.32 -8.69
CA GLY A 413 9.45 37.52 -9.89
C GLY A 413 10.16 36.18 -9.75
N VAL A 414 9.49 35.10 -10.12
CA VAL A 414 10.04 33.75 -10.18
C VAL A 414 10.12 33.34 -11.63
N PHE A 415 11.31 32.91 -12.04
CA PHE A 415 11.62 32.41 -13.37
C PHE A 415 11.98 30.93 -13.22
N ASP A 416 11.00 30.05 -13.41
CA ASP A 416 11.16 28.61 -13.23
C ASP A 416 11.49 27.93 -14.57
N PHE A 417 12.77 27.63 -14.76
CA PHE A 417 13.28 26.91 -15.93
C PHE A 417 13.39 25.40 -15.61
N ARG A 418 12.27 24.69 -15.50
CA ARG A 418 12.28 23.23 -15.34
C ARG A 418 12.52 22.55 -16.68
N GLY A 419 13.04 21.33 -16.67
CA GLY A 419 13.45 20.64 -17.89
C GLY A 419 12.33 20.12 -18.79
N GLY A 420 11.16 20.75 -18.77
CA GLY A 420 10.02 20.50 -19.66
C GLY A 420 9.02 21.67 -19.73
N THR A 421 9.13 22.69 -18.87
CA THR A 421 8.28 23.89 -18.85
C THR A 421 9.11 25.12 -18.46
N THR A 422 8.75 26.29 -18.98
CA THR A 422 9.28 27.58 -18.53
C THR A 422 8.13 28.42 -18.02
N ASP A 423 8.10 28.66 -16.71
CA ASP A 423 7.01 29.35 -16.03
C ASP A 423 7.51 30.65 -15.40
N PHE A 424 6.75 31.73 -15.57
CA PHE A 424 7.03 33.03 -14.98
C PHE A 424 5.89 33.40 -14.06
N ASP A 425 6.20 33.77 -12.83
CA ASP A 425 5.21 34.22 -11.86
C ASP A 425 5.69 35.49 -11.18
N PHE A 426 4.78 36.43 -10.94
CA PHE A 426 5.08 37.70 -10.28
C PHE A 426 4.15 37.86 -9.10
N GLY A 427 4.71 38.24 -7.96
CA GLY A 427 3.94 38.32 -6.73
C GLY A 427 4.36 39.46 -5.84
N LYS A 428 3.52 39.66 -4.81
CA LYS A 428 3.69 40.67 -3.78
C LYS A 428 3.61 39.97 -2.43
N TRP A 429 4.65 40.13 -1.63
CA TRP A 429 4.73 39.66 -0.25
C TRP A 429 4.50 40.84 0.69
N GLU A 430 3.44 40.77 1.50
CA GLU A 430 3.11 41.81 2.46
C GLU A 430 2.41 41.22 3.69
N LYS A 431 2.42 41.97 4.80
CA LYS A 431 1.68 41.58 6.00
C LYS A 431 0.19 41.58 5.69
N LYS A 432 -0.51 40.49 6.05
CA LYS A 432 -1.97 40.43 5.98
C LYS A 432 -2.53 41.56 6.85
N ARG A 433 -3.27 42.49 6.22
CA ARG A 433 -3.92 43.62 6.90
C ARG A 433 -5.06 43.13 7.78
#